data_AF-A0A7X5L802-F1
#
_entry.id   AF-A0A7X5L802-F1
#
_cell.length_a   1.000
_cell.length_b   1.000
_cell.length_c   1.000
_cell.angle_alpha   90.00
_cell.angle_beta   90.00
_cell.angle_gamma   90.00
#
_symmetry.space_group_name_H-M   'P 1'
#
loop_
_entity.id
_entity.type
_entity.pdbx_description
1 polymer ?
#
loop_
_entity_poly.entity_id
_entity_poly.type
_entity_poly.pdbx_seq_one_letter_code
_entity_poly.pdbx_strand_id
1 'polypeptide(L)'
;MLEHYYEYDTNVLDIKIDFIKVIGIYNSEEKAEKVKEQVKINPGFNRYPEDCFYIDRYRLNEDHWTEGFITWDSETDSWIE
;
A
#
# COMPACT_ATOMS: atom_id res chain seq x y z
N MET A 1 -4.12 8.97 5.81
CA MET A 1 -4.17 7.54 5.49
C MET A 1 -2.89 6.94 6.03
N LEU A 2 -2.99 5.86 6.79
CA LEU A 2 -1.87 5.03 7.20
C LEU A 2 -1.92 3.76 6.36
N GLU A 3 -0.81 3.44 5.73
CA GLU A 3 -0.65 2.20 4.99
C GLU A 3 0.72 1.58 5.25
N HIS A 4 0.83 0.31 4.90
CA HIS A 4 2.09 -0.41 4.91
C HIS A 4 2.38 -0.90 3.50
N TYR A 5 3.52 -0.50 2.95
CA TYR A 5 3.97 -0.85 1.61
C TYR A 5 5.32 -1.54 1.67
N TYR A 6 5.46 -2.62 0.92
CA TYR A 6 6.75 -3.26 0.66
C TYR A 6 6.72 -3.95 -0.69
N GLU A 7 7.89 -4.03 -1.30
CA GLU A 7 8.12 -4.77 -2.54
C GLU A 7 8.68 -6.16 -2.22
N TYR A 8 8.26 -7.17 -2.94
CA TYR A 8 8.78 -8.53 -2.84
C TYR A 8 9.34 -8.99 -4.18
N ASP A 9 10.61 -9.38 -4.16
CA ASP A 9 11.30 -9.91 -5.33
C ASP A 9 10.97 -11.40 -5.52
N THR A 10 10.42 -11.75 -6.68
CA THR A 10 10.19 -13.14 -7.05
C THR A 10 11.35 -13.67 -7.87
N ASN A 11 12.24 -14.44 -7.22
CA ASN A 11 13.35 -15.14 -7.88
C ASN A 11 12.93 -16.05 -9.06
N VAL A 12 11.63 -16.34 -9.19
CA VAL A 12 11.06 -17.25 -10.21
C VAL A 12 10.79 -16.52 -11.52
N LEU A 13 10.45 -15.23 -11.50
CA LEU A 13 10.01 -14.49 -12.68
C LEU A 13 10.77 -13.18 -12.93
N ASP A 14 11.74 -12.80 -12.07
CA ASP A 14 12.39 -11.48 -12.11
C ASP A 14 11.36 -10.33 -12.07
N ILE A 15 10.22 -10.60 -11.41
CA ILE A 15 9.12 -9.66 -11.21
C ILE A 15 9.15 -9.21 -9.75
N LYS A 16 9.02 -7.90 -9.57
CA LYS A 16 8.80 -7.24 -8.30
C LYS A 16 7.29 -7.10 -8.06
N ILE A 17 6.83 -7.59 -6.92
CA ILE A 17 5.41 -7.51 -6.54
C ILE A 17 5.26 -6.51 -5.41
N ASP A 18 4.41 -5.51 -5.65
CA ASP A 18 4.05 -4.51 -4.66
C ASP A 18 2.94 -5.01 -3.73
N PHE A 19 3.14 -4.86 -2.42
CA PHE A 19 2.14 -5.18 -1.41
C PHE A 19 1.78 -3.94 -0.62
N ILE A 20 0.59 -3.40 -0.88
CA ILE A 20 0.00 -2.29 -0.13
C ILE A 20 -1.05 -2.84 0.84
N LYS A 21 -1.02 -2.39 2.09
CA LYS A 21 -2.04 -2.68 3.11
C LYS A 21 -2.50 -1.38 3.74
N VAL A 22 -3.71 -0.95 3.43
CA VAL A 22 -4.33 0.20 4.11
C VAL A 22 -4.72 -0.22 5.52
N ILE A 23 -4.19 0.49 6.52
CA ILE A 23 -4.45 0.23 7.94
C ILE A 23 -5.62 1.08 8.42
N GLY A 24 -5.70 2.33 7.95
CA GLY A 24 -6.83 3.19 8.26
C GLY A 24 -6.69 4.62 7.76
N ILE A 25 -7.80 5.34 7.78
CA ILE A 25 -7.86 6.78 7.50
C ILE A 25 -8.20 7.51 8.80
N TYR A 26 -7.35 8.45 9.18
CA TYR A 26 -7.45 9.18 10.44
C TYR A 26 -7.62 10.67 10.17
N ASN A 27 -8.33 11.36 11.06
CA ASN A 27 -8.58 12.80 10.95
C ASN A 27 -7.44 13.68 11.48
N SER A 28 -6.36 13.07 11.99
CA SER A 28 -5.11 13.76 12.33
C SER A 28 -3.92 12.82 12.17
N GLU A 29 -2.76 13.41 11.89
CA GLU A 29 -1.48 12.71 11.77
C GLU A 29 -1.08 12.04 13.09
N GLU A 30 -1.25 12.74 14.22
CA GLU A 30 -0.98 12.20 15.56
C GLU A 30 -1.74 10.89 15.84
N LYS A 31 -3.00 10.78 15.40
CA LYS A 31 -3.77 9.54 15.55
C LYS A 31 -3.23 8.41 14.68
N ALA A 32 -2.81 8.73 13.47
CA ALA A 32 -2.18 7.75 12.58
C ALA A 32 -0.87 7.24 13.17
N GLU A 33 -0.02 8.12 13.68
CA GLU A 33 1.24 7.77 14.36
C GLU A 33 1.00 6.89 15.59
N LYS A 34 0.01 7.23 16.42
CA LYS A 34 -0.34 6.40 17.59
C LYS A 34 -0.78 4.99 17.18
N VAL A 35 -1.52 4.85 16.08
CA VAL A 35 -1.91 3.52 15.59
C VAL A 35 -0.72 2.79 14.97
N LYS A 36 0.16 3.47 14.24
CA LYS A 36 1.42 2.90 13.71
C LYS A 36 2.22 2.20 14.81
N GLU A 37 2.42 2.87 15.94
CA GLU A 37 3.12 2.31 17.11
C GLU A 37 2.44 1.06 17.69
N GLN A 38 1.11 0.99 17.63
CA GLN A 38 0.34 -0.16 18.11
C GLN A 38 0.41 -1.35 17.15
N VAL A 39 0.35 -1.10 15.84
CA VAL A 39 0.25 -2.17 14.84
C VAL A 39 1.61 -2.70 14.41
N LYS A 40 2.71 -1.95 14.57
CA LYS A 40 4.04 -2.40 14.15
C LYS A 40 4.53 -3.66 14.87
N ILE A 41 3.99 -3.96 16.06
CA ILE A 41 4.31 -5.19 16.80
C ILE A 41 3.46 -6.40 16.38
N ASN A 42 2.41 -6.20 15.60
CA ASN A 42 1.53 -7.28 15.19
C ASN A 42 2.25 -8.25 14.24
N PRO A 43 1.91 -9.55 14.29
CA PRO A 43 2.48 -10.55 13.38
C PRO A 43 2.29 -10.14 11.92
N GLY A 44 3.38 -10.20 11.15
CA GLY A 44 3.39 -9.78 9.75
C GLY A 44 4.03 -8.42 9.59
N PHE A 45 3.50 -7.38 10.27
CA PHE A 45 4.09 -6.04 10.24
C PHE A 45 5.47 -5.99 10.92
N ASN A 46 5.62 -6.70 12.04
CA ASN A 46 6.89 -6.76 12.78
C ASN A 46 8.06 -7.44 12.03
N ARG A 47 7.81 -7.97 10.82
CA ARG A 47 8.82 -8.60 9.97
C ARG A 47 9.46 -7.63 8.99
N TYR A 48 8.92 -6.41 8.87
CA TYR A 48 9.39 -5.38 7.96
C TYR A 48 9.94 -4.18 8.75
N PRO A 49 10.86 -3.40 8.17
CA PRO A 49 11.35 -2.20 8.82
C PRO A 49 10.25 -1.13 8.94
N GLU A 50 10.43 -0.20 9.88
CA GLU A 50 9.42 0.82 10.18
C GLU A 50 9.20 1.81 9.04
N ASP A 51 10.16 1.95 8.13
CA ASP A 51 10.05 2.78 6.92
C ASP A 51 9.06 2.23 5.88
N CYS A 52 8.57 1.00 6.06
CA CYS A 52 7.48 0.43 5.26
C CYS A 52 6.10 1.00 5.65
N PHE A 53 5.99 1.80 6.72
CA PHE A 53 4.76 2.49 7.09
C PHE A 53 4.72 3.92 6.52
N TYR A 54 3.64 4.24 5.83
CA TYR A 54 3.43 5.54 5.19
C TYR A 54 2.20 6.22 5.78
N ILE A 55 2.37 7.48 6.19
CA ILE A 55 1.26 8.33 6.68
C ILE A 55 1.13 9.51 5.73
N ASP A 56 0.09 9.48 4.91
CA ASP A 56 -0.19 10.52 3.93
C ASP A 56 -1.50 11.27 4.20
N ARG A 57 -1.58 12.51 3.72
CA ARG A 57 -2.83 13.28 3.75
C ARG A 57 -3.77 12.73 2.69
N TYR A 58 -5.00 12.40 3.09
CA TYR A 58 -6.02 11.85 2.20
C TYR A 58 -7.31 12.65 2.36
N ARG A 59 -7.83 13.18 1.25
CA ARG A 59 -9.07 13.98 1.27
C ARG A 59 -10.28 13.05 1.39
N LEU A 60 -11.24 13.45 2.23
CA LEU A 60 -12.47 12.70 2.43
C LEU A 60 -13.57 13.22 1.51
N ASN A 61 -14.51 12.34 1.13
CA ASN A 61 -15.64 12.65 0.27
C ASN A 61 -15.24 13.11 -1.14
N GLU A 62 -14.13 12.59 -1.65
CA GLU A 62 -13.66 12.78 -3.01
C GLU A 62 -13.38 11.40 -3.63
N ASP A 63 -13.63 11.26 -4.93
CA ASP A 63 -13.21 10.09 -5.68
C ASP A 63 -11.72 10.24 -6.01
N HIS A 64 -10.89 9.29 -5.58
CA HIS A 64 -9.43 9.33 -5.79
C HIS A 64 -8.97 8.53 -7.01
N TRP A 65 -9.86 7.70 -7.54
CA TRP A 65 -9.64 6.94 -8.76
C TRP A 65 -10.81 7.24 -9.69
N THR A 66 -10.57 8.09 -10.69
CA THR A 66 -11.62 8.54 -11.61
C THR A 66 -11.39 8.08 -13.05
N GLU A 67 -10.21 7.56 -13.34
CA GLU A 67 -9.71 7.29 -14.68
C GLU A 67 -10.08 5.90 -15.21
N GLY A 68 -10.62 5.00 -14.37
CA GLY A 68 -10.79 3.58 -14.70
C GLY A 68 -9.47 2.79 -14.57
N PHE A 69 -9.51 1.47 -14.78
CA PHE A 69 -8.34 0.61 -14.58
C PHE A 69 -7.89 -0.04 -15.90
N ILE A 70 -6.58 -0.12 -16.10
CA ILE A 70 -5.99 -0.87 -17.22
C ILE A 70 -5.61 -2.27 -16.74
N THR A 71 -5.70 -3.25 -17.65
CA THR A 71 -5.30 -4.63 -17.39
C THR A 71 -4.13 -4.99 -18.29
N TRP A 72 -3.15 -5.71 -17.74
CA TRP A 72 -2.08 -6.28 -18.55
C TRP A 72 -2.56 -7.60 -19.18
N ASP A 73 -2.44 -7.70 -20.50
CA ASP A 73 -2.68 -8.92 -21.25
C ASP A 73 -1.37 -9.70 -21.43
N SER A 74 -1.31 -10.86 -20.79
CA SER A 74 -0.16 -11.75 -20.84
C SER A 74 0.03 -12.46 -22.17
N GLU A 75 -1.03 -12.62 -22.96
CA GLU A 75 -0.98 -13.32 -24.25
C GLU A 75 -0.39 -12.41 -25.33
N THR A 76 -0.71 -11.12 -25.29
CA THR A 76 -0.25 -10.13 -26.27
C THR A 76 0.90 -9.25 -25.77
N ASP A 77 1.31 -9.41 -24.51
CA ASP A 77 2.34 -8.62 -23.82
C ASP A 77 2.06 -7.10 -23.93
N SER A 78 0.83 -6.69 -23.63
CA SER A 78 0.37 -5.31 -23.81
C SER A 78 -0.66 -4.85 -22.76
N TRP A 79 -0.72 -3.55 -22.50
CA TRP A 79 -1.77 -2.94 -21.66
C TRP A 79 -3.07 -2.75 -22.46
N ILE A 80 -4.20 -3.07 -21.83
CA ILE A 80 -5.55 -2.91 -22.38
C ILE A 80 -6.35 -2.00 -21.43
N GLU A 81 -7.00 -0.98 -22.01
CA GLU A 81 -7.95 -0.09 -21.33
C GLU A 81 -9.35 -0.71 -21.19
#